data_AF-A0A5A7Q6F5-F1
#
_entry.id   AF-A0A5A7Q6F5-F1
#
_cell.length_a   1.000
_cell.length_b   1.000
_cell.length_c   1.000
_cell.angle_alpha   90.00
_cell.angle_beta   90.00
_cell.angle_gamma   90.00
#
_symmetry.space_group_name_H-M   'P 1'
#
loop_
_entity.id
_entity.type
_entity.pdbx_description
1 polymer ?
#
loop_
_entity_poly.entity_id
_entity_poly.type
_entity_poly.pdbx_seq_one_letter_code
_entity_poly.pdbx_strand_id
1 'polypeptide(L)'
;AHYRNVNLAANSYFVPESNSTRYLNYGAAVYPNSHVSQFSSNRIRLVSQVEVNVLTGETIILRADIVYDCGQSMNPAVDLGQIEGAFVQGLGFFMLEEYSFNSDGLMVADGTWTYKIPTIDTIPREFNVEILNSGHHQKRVLSSKACGEPPLFLAASVHCATRAAIKDARKQLKSWGGLEGAESTFQLDVPATMPVVKELCGSSKYRKDFKSGKGSVEKRVQRTKQGSQVQRHTE
;
A
#
# COMPACT_ATOMS: atom_id res chain seq x y z
N ALA A 1 -3.76 22.09 52.83
CA ALA A 1 -3.38 23.11 51.84
C ALA A 1 -4.35 24.29 51.86
N HIS A 2 -5.65 24.05 51.63
CA HIS A 2 -6.69 25.10 51.67
C HIS A 2 -6.72 25.91 52.98
N TYR A 3 -6.78 25.24 54.15
CA TYR A 3 -6.71 25.91 55.48
C TYR A 3 -5.38 26.61 55.79
N ARG A 4 -4.34 26.39 54.97
CA ARG A 4 -3.03 27.05 55.09
C ARG A 4 -2.82 28.10 53.99
N ASN A 5 -3.88 28.50 53.27
CA ASN A 5 -3.83 29.43 52.13
C ASN A 5 -2.76 29.10 51.08
N VAL A 6 -2.47 27.80 50.90
CA VAL A 6 -1.51 27.36 49.88
C VAL A 6 -2.21 27.36 48.53
N ASN A 7 -1.66 28.08 47.55
CA ASN A 7 -2.16 28.09 46.18
C ASN A 7 -2.09 26.67 45.59
N LEU A 8 -3.24 26.17 45.14
CA LEU A 8 -3.36 24.86 44.50
C LEU A 8 -3.42 24.94 42.97
N ALA A 9 -3.37 26.15 42.39
CA ALA A 9 -3.25 26.34 40.96
C ALA A 9 -1.76 26.37 40.56
N ALA A 10 -1.41 25.54 39.58
CA ALA A 10 -0.08 25.52 38.98
C ALA A 10 -0.21 25.50 37.45
N ASN A 11 0.58 26.34 36.80
CA ASN A 11 0.72 26.34 35.34
C ASN A 11 2.13 25.83 35.01
N SER A 12 2.23 24.98 34.00
CA SER A 12 3.51 24.51 33.46
C SER A 12 3.57 24.83 31.97
N TYR A 13 4.78 25.05 31.48
CA TYR A 13 5.04 25.32 30.06
C TYR A 13 6.23 24.47 29.62
N PHE A 14 6.14 23.91 28.42
CA PHE A 14 7.16 23.07 27.83
C PHE A 14 7.69 23.73 26.57
N VAL A 15 9.02 23.92 26.51
CA VAL A 15 9.71 24.41 25.32
C VAL A 15 10.55 23.27 24.76
N PRO A 16 10.28 22.80 23.52
CA PRO A 16 11.14 21.83 22.87
C PRO A 16 12.52 22.44 22.61
N GLU A 17 13.58 21.65 22.79
CA GLU A 17 14.95 22.09 22.53
C GLU A 17 15.15 22.55 21.07
N SER A 18 15.94 23.60 20.85
CA SER A 18 16.23 24.19 19.54
C SER A 18 16.97 23.27 18.56
N ASN A 19 17.52 22.15 19.06
CA ASN A 19 18.10 21.07 18.25
C ASN A 19 17.02 20.11 17.69
N SER A 20 15.76 20.57 17.60
CA SER A 20 14.60 19.81 17.13
C SER A 20 14.73 19.31 15.68
N THR A 21 15.67 19.85 14.90
CA THR A 21 16.05 19.30 13.58
C THR A 21 16.68 17.91 13.68
N ARG A 22 17.24 17.52 14.84
CA ARG A 22 17.68 16.13 15.14
C ARG A 22 16.60 15.30 15.84
N TYR A 23 15.44 15.89 16.17
CA TYR A 23 14.26 15.21 16.74
C TYR A 23 13.46 14.45 15.65
N LEU A 24 14.14 13.91 14.64
CA LEU A 24 13.45 13.17 13.58
C LEU A 24 13.00 11.81 14.13
N ASN A 25 11.73 11.76 14.50
CA ASN A 25 10.95 10.55 14.74
C ASN A 25 10.72 9.73 13.45
N TYR A 26 11.24 10.17 12.30
CA TYR A 26 11.05 9.54 11.00
C TYR A 26 11.95 8.32 10.86
N GLY A 27 11.37 7.13 11.03
CA GLY A 27 12.00 5.85 10.67
C GLY A 27 12.17 5.61 9.17
N ALA A 28 12.35 6.67 8.35
CA ALA A 28 12.45 6.56 6.88
C ALA A 28 13.37 7.60 6.21
N ALA A 29 14.19 8.36 6.94
CA ALA A 29 15.13 9.32 6.33
C ALA A 29 16.55 8.72 6.20
N VAL A 30 16.84 8.12 5.04
CA VAL A 30 18.22 7.87 4.61
C VAL A 30 18.82 9.22 4.19
N TYR A 31 19.66 9.81 5.03
CA TYR A 31 20.54 10.92 4.64
C TYR A 31 21.98 10.38 4.47
N PRO A 32 22.57 10.42 3.27
CA PRO A 32 23.88 9.80 3.02
C PRO A 32 25.08 10.53 3.65
N ASN A 33 24.95 11.81 4.05
CA ASN A 33 26.14 12.66 4.23
C ASN A 33 26.17 13.45 5.54
N SER A 34 25.93 12.82 6.68
CA SER A 34 26.39 13.39 7.94
C SER A 34 26.75 12.29 8.94
N HIS A 35 27.89 12.45 9.61
CA HIS A 35 28.34 11.62 10.72
C HIS A 35 27.30 11.64 11.87
N VAL A 36 26.23 10.87 11.73
CA VAL A 36 25.13 10.76 12.67
C VAL A 36 25.10 9.33 13.19
N SER A 37 25.72 9.15 14.35
CA SER A 37 25.66 7.97 15.21
C SER A 37 24.27 7.74 15.85
N GLN A 38 23.19 8.23 15.22
CA GLN A 38 21.80 7.95 15.62
C GLN A 38 21.09 6.96 14.69
N PHE A 39 21.86 6.18 13.91
CA PHE A 39 21.40 5.06 13.09
C PHE A 39 20.70 3.92 13.86
N SER A 40 20.48 4.05 15.18
CA SER A 40 20.04 2.97 16.06
C SER A 40 18.56 3.03 16.48
N SER A 41 17.82 4.10 16.21
CA SER A 41 16.64 4.37 17.07
C SER A 41 15.26 3.98 16.56
N ASN A 42 14.99 3.70 15.27
CA ASN A 42 13.64 3.28 14.85
C ASN A 42 13.69 2.00 14.01
N ARG A 43 13.29 0.88 14.62
CA ARG A 43 13.11 -0.40 13.91
C ARG A 43 11.65 -0.51 13.46
N ILE A 44 11.36 -0.02 12.26
CA ILE A 44 10.06 -0.23 11.62
C ILE A 44 10.23 -1.28 10.53
N ARG A 45 9.41 -2.31 10.54
CA ARG A 45 9.34 -3.32 9.48
C ARG A 45 7.90 -3.49 9.06
N LEU A 46 7.73 -3.76 7.78
CA LEU A 46 6.43 -3.94 7.19
C LEU A 46 6.53 -4.94 6.04
N VAL A 47 5.58 -5.85 6.01
CA VAL A 47 5.38 -6.78 4.90
C VAL A 47 3.93 -6.70 4.48
N SER A 48 3.67 -6.63 3.18
CA SER A 48 2.32 -6.63 2.63
C SER A 48 2.22 -7.62 1.49
N GLN A 49 1.12 -8.36 1.48
CA GLN A 49 0.78 -9.31 0.44
C GLN A 49 -0.51 -8.88 -0.24
N VAL A 50 -0.48 -8.82 -1.56
CA VAL A 50 -1.64 -8.42 -2.38
C VAL A 50 -1.91 -9.47 -3.44
N GLU A 51 -3.19 -9.58 -3.81
CA GLU A 51 -3.66 -10.35 -4.95
C GLU A 51 -4.30 -9.37 -5.94
N VAL A 52 -3.90 -9.46 -7.21
CA VAL A 52 -4.42 -8.59 -8.27
C VAL A 52 -5.16 -9.44 -9.28
N ASN A 53 -6.44 -9.14 -9.49
CA ASN A 53 -7.22 -9.71 -10.57
C ASN A 53 -6.89 -8.99 -11.89
N VAL A 54 -6.15 -9.66 -12.76
CA VAL A 54 -5.66 -9.12 -14.04
C VAL A 54 -6.80 -8.73 -15.01
N LEU A 55 -7.99 -9.33 -14.87
CA LEU A 55 -9.15 -9.07 -15.74
C LEU A 55 -9.96 -7.86 -15.28
N THR A 56 -10.17 -7.71 -13.97
CA THR A 56 -10.98 -6.62 -13.39
C THR A 56 -10.14 -5.42 -12.98
N GLY A 57 -8.87 -5.63 -12.62
CA GLY A 57 -8.00 -4.63 -11.95
C GLY A 57 -8.20 -4.56 -10.44
N GLU A 58 -9.07 -5.40 -9.89
CA GLU A 58 -9.33 -5.46 -8.47
C GLU A 58 -8.07 -5.90 -7.71
N THR A 59 -7.75 -5.18 -6.63
CA THR A 59 -6.61 -5.49 -5.76
C THR A 59 -7.13 -5.81 -4.37
N ILE A 60 -6.82 -7.00 -3.88
CA ILE A 60 -7.20 -7.49 -2.56
C ILE A 60 -5.94 -7.57 -1.71
N ILE A 61 -5.99 -7.03 -0.50
CA ILE A 61 -4.86 -7.11 0.45
C ILE A 61 -5.07 -8.35 1.31
N LEU A 62 -4.23 -9.36 1.08
CA LEU A 62 -4.33 -10.63 1.80
C LEU A 62 -3.81 -10.46 3.23
N ARG A 63 -2.67 -9.80 3.38
CA ARG A 63 -1.97 -9.72 4.67
C ARG A 63 -1.13 -8.45 4.78
N ALA A 64 -1.11 -7.86 5.96
CA ALA A 64 -0.16 -6.83 6.36
C ALA A 64 0.39 -7.13 7.76
N ASP A 65 1.71 -7.24 7.86
CA ASP A 65 2.42 -7.40 9.13
C ASP A 65 3.24 -6.15 9.40
N ILE A 66 2.92 -5.42 10.47
CA ILE A 66 3.61 -4.21 10.90
C ILE A 66 4.34 -4.47 12.19
N VAL A 67 5.62 -4.15 12.23
CA VAL A 67 6.41 -4.09 13.46
C VAL A 67 6.87 -2.66 13.62
N TYR A 68 6.38 -1.97 14.64
CA TYR A 68 6.62 -0.54 14.83
C TYR A 68 7.27 -0.26 16.19
N ASP A 69 8.32 0.54 16.20
CA ASP A 69 9.06 0.92 17.40
C ASP A 69 8.54 2.24 17.99
N CYS A 70 7.67 2.14 19.00
CA CYS A 70 7.13 3.28 19.74
C CYS A 70 8.02 3.73 20.92
N GLY A 71 9.19 3.11 21.13
CA GLY A 71 9.93 3.24 22.38
C GLY A 71 9.09 2.72 23.56
N GLN A 72 9.13 3.42 24.70
CA GLN A 72 8.27 3.09 25.84
C GLN A 72 6.88 3.70 25.63
N SER A 73 5.96 2.88 25.10
CA SER A 73 4.55 3.27 24.91
C SER A 73 3.91 3.70 26.22
N MET A 74 3.25 4.86 26.20
CA MET A 74 2.50 5.39 27.34
C MET A 74 1.14 4.69 27.48
N ASN A 75 0.50 4.40 26.35
CA ASN A 75 -0.73 3.62 26.28
C ASN A 75 -0.69 2.75 25.01
N PRO A 76 -0.38 1.44 25.13
CA PRO A 76 -0.28 0.55 23.99
C PRO A 76 -1.55 0.45 23.16
N ALA A 77 -2.73 0.59 23.76
CA ALA A 77 -4.01 0.50 23.03
C ALA A 77 -4.22 1.73 22.13
N VAL A 78 -3.84 2.92 22.61
CA VAL A 78 -3.93 4.15 21.81
C VAL A 78 -2.89 4.14 20.70
N ASP A 79 -1.66 3.74 21.02
CA ASP A 79 -0.58 3.67 20.02
C ASP A 79 -0.91 2.64 18.93
N LEU A 80 -1.46 1.49 19.30
CA LEU A 80 -1.94 0.48 18.34
C LEU A 80 -3.01 1.05 17.40
N GLY A 81 -4.04 1.71 17.95
CA GLY A 81 -5.10 2.32 17.15
C GLY A 81 -4.59 3.43 16.23
N GLN A 82 -3.55 4.17 16.64
CA GLN A 82 -2.90 5.16 15.78
C GLN A 82 -2.15 4.49 14.62
N ILE A 83 -1.43 3.40 14.87
CA ILE A 83 -0.72 2.65 13.82
C ILE A 83 -1.71 2.10 12.79
N GLU A 84 -2.76 1.45 13.26
CA GLU A 84 -3.78 0.85 12.40
C GLU A 84 -4.53 1.93 11.60
N GLY A 85 -4.99 2.99 12.27
CA GLY A 85 -5.71 4.10 11.65
C GLY A 85 -4.87 4.82 10.60
N ALA A 86 -3.61 5.14 10.93
CA ALA A 86 -2.71 5.79 10.00
C ALA A 86 -2.36 4.89 8.80
N PHE A 87 -2.15 3.59 9.01
CA PHE A 87 -1.92 2.64 7.92
C PHE A 87 -3.13 2.56 6.97
N VAL A 88 -4.35 2.47 7.50
CA VAL A 88 -5.58 2.44 6.68
C VAL A 88 -5.78 3.76 5.95
N GLN A 89 -5.49 4.90 6.59
CA GLN A 89 -5.53 6.20 5.93
C GLN A 89 -4.50 6.29 4.78
N GLY A 90 -3.28 5.80 5.00
CA GLY A 90 -2.27 5.70 3.96
C GLY A 90 -2.70 4.77 2.83
N LEU A 91 -3.40 3.68 3.14
CA LEU A 91 -3.94 2.78 2.13
C LEU A 91 -4.94 3.49 1.21
N GLY A 92 -5.80 4.32 1.79
CA GLY A 92 -6.68 5.22 1.05
C GLY A 92 -5.90 6.06 0.06
N PHE A 93 -4.90 6.79 0.56
CA PHE A 93 -4.03 7.64 -0.25
C PHE A 93 -3.32 6.91 -1.39
N PHE A 94 -2.80 5.70 -1.16
CA PHE A 94 -2.01 4.99 -2.15
C PHE A 94 -2.82 4.17 -3.17
N MET A 95 -4.03 3.71 -2.81
CA MET A 95 -4.75 2.71 -3.61
C MET A 95 -6.16 3.12 -4.03
N LEU A 96 -6.85 4.00 -3.29
CA LEU A 96 -8.29 4.20 -3.43
C LEU A 96 -8.69 5.65 -3.74
N GLU A 97 -8.12 6.60 -3.02
CA GLU A 97 -8.60 7.98 -2.96
C GLU A 97 -8.11 8.77 -4.17
N GLU A 98 -8.98 8.90 -5.18
CA GLU A 98 -8.72 9.66 -6.41
C GLU A 98 -9.42 11.02 -6.38
N TYR A 99 -8.67 12.07 -6.74
CA TYR A 99 -9.19 13.42 -6.89
C TYR A 99 -9.37 13.74 -8.38
N SER A 100 -10.62 13.85 -8.82
CA SER A 100 -10.94 14.26 -10.18
C SER A 100 -11.17 15.78 -10.25
N PHE A 101 -10.56 16.41 -11.26
CA PHE A 101 -10.68 17.84 -11.54
C PHE A 101 -11.24 18.06 -12.95
N ASN A 102 -12.09 19.09 -13.11
CA ASN A 102 -12.57 19.55 -14.40
C ASN A 102 -11.47 20.30 -15.17
N SER A 103 -11.70 20.58 -16.47
CA SER A 103 -10.82 21.41 -17.31
C SER A 103 -10.52 22.79 -16.71
N ASP A 104 -11.44 23.30 -15.90
CA ASP A 104 -11.36 24.61 -15.26
C ASP A 104 -10.63 24.56 -13.90
N GLY A 105 -10.11 23.39 -13.50
CA GLY A 105 -9.40 23.18 -12.23
C GLY A 105 -10.30 23.00 -11.00
N LEU A 106 -11.62 22.92 -11.19
CA LEU A 106 -12.57 22.67 -10.10
C LEU A 106 -12.65 21.18 -9.75
N MET A 107 -12.66 20.86 -8.46
CA MET A 107 -12.79 19.48 -7.97
C MET A 107 -14.20 18.95 -8.24
N VAL A 108 -14.29 17.80 -8.89
CA VAL A 108 -15.55 17.12 -9.24
C VAL A 108 -15.93 16.08 -8.18
N ALA A 109 -14.94 15.55 -7.47
CA ALA A 109 -15.15 14.62 -6.37
C ALA A 109 -15.60 15.36 -5.09
N ASP A 110 -16.84 15.85 -5.07
CA ASP A 110 -17.41 16.68 -4.00
C ASP A 110 -18.22 15.91 -2.94
N GLY A 111 -18.29 14.57 -3.02
CA GLY A 111 -19.08 13.78 -2.09
C GLY A 111 -18.59 12.34 -1.91
N THR A 112 -19.16 11.64 -0.93
CA THR A 112 -18.83 10.25 -0.59
C THR A 112 -19.17 9.24 -1.70
N TRP A 113 -20.00 9.65 -2.66
CA TRP A 113 -20.29 8.86 -3.86
C TRP A 113 -19.15 8.88 -4.88
N THR A 114 -18.41 9.98 -4.96
CA THR A 114 -17.34 10.23 -5.93
C THR A 114 -15.95 10.05 -5.32
N TYR A 115 -15.78 10.33 -4.03
CA TYR A 115 -14.57 10.09 -3.26
C TYR A 115 -14.72 8.85 -2.37
N LYS A 116 -13.89 7.83 -2.61
CA LYS A 116 -13.97 6.53 -1.92
C LYS A 116 -12.86 6.38 -0.91
N ILE A 117 -13.22 6.55 0.37
CA ILE A 117 -12.37 6.21 1.50
C ILE A 117 -12.28 4.67 1.66
N PRO A 118 -11.23 4.17 2.33
CA PRO A 118 -11.14 2.78 2.76
C PRO A 118 -12.39 2.33 3.53
N THR A 119 -12.93 1.18 3.14
CA THR A 119 -14.02 0.49 3.83
C THR A 119 -13.54 -0.84 4.42
N ILE A 120 -14.40 -1.53 5.16
CA ILE A 120 -14.11 -2.84 5.75
C ILE A 120 -13.69 -3.92 4.73
N ASP A 121 -14.06 -3.76 3.46
CA ASP A 121 -13.68 -4.70 2.41
C ASP A 121 -12.27 -4.44 1.86
N THR A 122 -11.73 -3.25 2.12
CA THR A 122 -10.44 -2.81 1.58
C THR A 122 -9.27 -2.99 2.54
N ILE A 123 -9.55 -3.20 3.84
CA ILE A 123 -8.51 -3.47 4.83
C ILE A 123 -7.87 -4.85 4.62
N PRO A 124 -6.62 -5.08 5.11
CA PRO A 124 -5.99 -6.39 5.03
C PRO A 124 -6.83 -7.47 5.72
N ARG A 125 -7.01 -8.63 5.07
CA ARG A 125 -7.74 -9.75 5.68
C ARG A 125 -7.06 -10.28 6.93
N GLU A 126 -5.74 -10.40 6.87
CA GLU A 126 -4.87 -10.63 8.03
C GLU A 126 -4.11 -9.34 8.34
N PHE A 127 -4.43 -8.69 9.46
CA PHE A 127 -3.74 -7.47 9.88
C PHE A 127 -3.07 -7.69 11.24
N ASN A 128 -1.74 -7.83 11.23
CA ASN A 128 -0.94 -8.06 12.43
C ASN A 128 -0.09 -6.82 12.72
N VAL A 129 -0.20 -6.27 13.92
CA VAL A 129 0.60 -5.13 14.37
C VAL A 129 1.29 -5.46 15.68
N GLU A 130 2.61 -5.38 15.69
CA GLU A 130 3.45 -5.59 16.86
C GLU A 130 4.18 -4.29 17.24
N ILE A 131 4.04 -3.88 18.50
CA ILE A 131 4.72 -2.70 19.04
C ILE A 131 6.01 -3.16 19.73
N LEU A 132 7.14 -2.72 19.19
CA LEU A 132 8.44 -2.91 19.82
C LEU A 132 8.69 -1.84 20.88
N ASN A 133 9.04 -2.32 22.08
CA ASN A 133 9.51 -1.47 23.16
C ASN A 133 11.03 -1.32 23.09
N SER A 134 11.50 -0.33 22.35
CA SER A 134 12.91 0.08 22.45
C SER A 134 13.12 0.79 23.78
N GLY A 135 14.13 0.32 24.53
CA GLY A 135 14.40 0.71 25.91
C GLY A 135 14.62 2.21 26.17
N HIS A 136 15.12 2.52 27.36
CA HIS A 136 15.04 3.85 27.95
C HIS A 136 15.70 4.95 27.08
N HIS A 137 14.92 6.02 26.81
CA HIS A 137 15.33 7.20 26.05
C HIS A 137 15.27 8.44 26.94
N GLN A 138 16.40 8.78 27.57
CA GLN A 138 16.51 9.85 28.58
C GLN A 138 16.08 11.25 28.11
N LYS A 139 16.08 11.52 26.81
CA LYS A 139 15.71 12.83 26.24
C LYS A 139 14.22 12.95 25.87
N ARG A 140 13.42 11.91 26.09
CA ARG A 140 12.00 11.87 25.72
C ARG A 140 11.14 11.81 26.96
N VAL A 141 9.97 12.46 26.91
CA VAL A 141 8.96 12.34 27.96
C VAL A 141 8.60 10.86 28.11
N LEU A 142 8.87 10.29 29.28
CA LEU A 142 8.63 8.86 29.57
C LEU A 142 9.27 7.90 28.55
N SER A 143 10.33 8.30 27.85
CA SER A 143 10.96 7.50 26.79
C SER A 143 10.06 7.15 25.58
N SER A 144 8.92 7.84 25.40
CA SER A 144 7.93 7.55 24.34
C SER A 144 8.25 8.19 22.99
N LYS A 145 7.79 7.59 21.89
CA LYS A 145 7.95 8.13 20.52
C LYS A 145 6.60 8.44 19.88
N ALA A 146 6.60 9.39 18.95
CA ALA A 146 5.42 9.73 18.18
C ALA A 146 5.04 8.59 17.22
N CYS A 147 3.74 8.30 17.16
CA CYS A 147 3.19 7.16 16.43
C CYS A 147 2.09 7.52 15.42
N GLY A 148 1.67 8.78 15.34
CA GLY A 148 0.54 9.18 14.50
C GLY A 148 0.84 9.17 13.01
N GLU A 149 1.79 10.00 12.55
CA GLU A 149 2.08 10.16 11.12
C GLU A 149 2.93 9.03 10.48
N PRO A 150 3.98 8.49 11.15
CA PRO A 150 4.91 7.59 10.47
C PRO A 150 4.28 6.31 9.87
N PRO A 151 3.26 5.68 10.50
CA PRO A 151 2.60 4.52 9.92
C PRO A 151 1.78 4.82 8.65
N LEU A 152 1.47 6.08 8.33
CA LEU A 152 0.77 6.43 7.09
C LEU A 152 1.60 6.05 5.85
N PHE A 153 2.91 6.32 5.89
CA PHE A 153 3.80 6.01 4.79
C PHE A 153 3.99 4.49 4.59
N LEU A 154 3.75 3.68 5.62
CA LEU A 154 3.87 2.23 5.54
C LEU A 154 2.97 1.64 4.47
N ALA A 155 1.78 2.20 4.23
CA ALA A 155 0.89 1.77 3.16
C ALA A 155 1.52 1.81 1.75
N ALA A 156 2.64 2.50 1.54
CA ALA A 156 3.43 2.44 0.30
C ALA A 156 3.92 1.01 -0.04
N SER A 157 4.03 0.10 0.94
CA SER A 157 4.33 -1.31 0.66
C SER A 157 3.24 -1.99 -0.15
N VAL A 158 1.97 -1.67 0.09
CA VAL A 158 0.83 -2.22 -0.65
C VAL A 158 0.94 -1.77 -2.09
N HIS A 159 1.21 -0.48 -2.32
CA HIS A 159 1.46 0.07 -3.65
C HIS A 159 2.65 -0.63 -4.35
N CYS A 160 3.76 -0.86 -3.64
CA CYS A 160 4.91 -1.57 -4.18
C CYS A 160 4.63 -3.04 -4.47
N ALA A 161 3.85 -3.72 -3.63
CA ALA A 161 3.41 -5.09 -3.83
C ALA A 161 2.49 -5.21 -5.06
N THR A 162 1.58 -4.25 -5.24
CA THR A 162 0.73 -4.16 -6.44
C THR A 162 1.59 -3.96 -7.69
N ARG A 163 2.59 -3.07 -7.63
CA ARG A 163 3.54 -2.88 -8.74
C ARG A 163 4.30 -4.18 -9.08
N ALA A 164 4.71 -4.94 -8.07
CA ALA A 164 5.36 -6.23 -8.27
C ALA A 164 4.41 -7.25 -8.92
N ALA A 165 3.16 -7.33 -8.44
CA ALA A 165 2.12 -8.20 -9.01
C ALA A 165 1.84 -7.87 -10.49
N ILE A 166 1.71 -6.59 -10.83
CA ILE A 166 1.54 -6.13 -12.23
C ILE A 166 2.77 -6.52 -13.07
N LYS A 167 3.98 -6.34 -12.54
CA LYS A 167 5.21 -6.72 -13.25
C LYS A 167 5.20 -8.21 -13.59
N ASP A 168 4.83 -9.06 -12.64
CA ASP A 168 4.79 -10.51 -12.86
C ASP A 168 3.65 -10.93 -13.79
N ALA A 169 2.47 -10.30 -13.70
CA ALA A 169 1.37 -10.50 -14.65
C ALA A 169 1.81 -10.19 -16.10
N ARG A 170 2.55 -9.09 -16.31
CA ARG A 170 3.11 -8.72 -17.63
C ARG A 170 4.13 -9.73 -18.13
N LYS A 171 4.98 -10.30 -17.25
CA LYS A 171 5.93 -11.36 -17.62
C LYS A 171 5.20 -12.62 -18.07
N GLN A 172 4.18 -13.05 -17.31
CA GLN A 172 3.37 -14.21 -17.67
C GLN A 172 2.68 -14.02 -19.03
N LEU A 173 2.10 -12.84 -19.26
CA LEU A 173 1.46 -12.50 -20.52
C LEU A 173 2.41 -12.59 -21.73
N LYS A 174 3.65 -12.11 -21.58
CA LYS A 174 4.69 -12.26 -22.61
C LYS A 174 5.06 -13.71 -22.88
N SER A 175 5.14 -14.54 -21.83
CA SER A 175 5.45 -15.97 -21.97
C SER A 175 4.39 -16.72 -22.79
N TRP A 176 3.12 -16.35 -22.66
CA TRP A 176 2.03 -16.93 -23.47
C TRP A 176 1.94 -16.35 -24.88
N GLY A 177 2.30 -15.08 -25.05
CA GLY A 177 2.18 -14.34 -26.30
C GLY A 177 3.31 -14.56 -27.31
N GLY A 178 4.40 -15.25 -26.94
CA GLY A 178 5.58 -15.45 -27.81
C GLY A 178 6.24 -14.13 -28.27
N LEU A 179 5.95 -13.02 -27.59
CA LEU A 179 6.45 -11.70 -27.91
C LEU A 179 7.82 -11.50 -27.26
N GLU A 180 8.88 -11.80 -28.02
CA GLU A 180 10.23 -11.41 -27.66
C GLU A 180 10.39 -9.90 -27.78
N GLY A 181 10.48 -9.24 -26.63
CA GLY A 181 10.70 -7.80 -26.53
C GLY A 181 11.08 -7.41 -25.11
N ALA A 182 12.00 -6.44 -25.01
CA ALA A 182 12.58 -5.96 -23.76
C ALA A 182 11.55 -5.74 -22.64
N GLU A 183 11.92 -5.98 -21.38
CA GLU A 183 11.11 -5.58 -20.21
C GLU A 183 10.75 -4.10 -20.37
N SER A 184 9.49 -3.80 -20.68
CA SER A 184 9.02 -2.44 -20.70
C SER A 184 8.86 -2.01 -19.25
N THR A 185 9.77 -1.18 -18.75
CA THR A 185 9.58 -0.47 -17.49
C THR A 185 8.26 0.29 -17.56
N PHE A 186 7.45 0.18 -16.51
CA PHE A 186 6.21 0.93 -16.38
C PHE A 186 6.22 1.69 -15.07
N GLN A 187 5.59 2.85 -15.08
CA GLN A 187 5.35 3.66 -13.90
C GLN A 187 3.93 3.36 -13.41
N LEU A 188 3.80 3.11 -12.11
CA LEU A 188 2.51 3.02 -11.43
C LEU A 188 2.38 4.31 -10.62
N ASP A 189 1.45 5.17 -11.04
CA ASP A 189 1.17 6.43 -10.36
C ASP A 189 0.25 6.19 -9.15
N VAL A 190 0.30 7.13 -8.22
CA VAL A 190 -0.53 7.14 -7.02
C VAL A 190 -1.74 8.06 -7.28
N PRO A 191 -2.98 7.63 -6.99
CA PRO A 191 -3.38 6.33 -6.45
C PRO A 191 -3.41 5.21 -7.50
N ALA A 192 -3.07 3.98 -7.08
CA ALA A 192 -3.14 2.78 -7.91
C ALA A 192 -4.57 2.20 -7.98
N THR A 193 -5.50 2.96 -8.58
CA THR A 193 -6.91 2.58 -8.68
C THR A 193 -7.12 1.39 -9.62
N MET A 194 -8.25 0.68 -9.45
CA MET A 194 -8.58 -0.52 -10.24
C MET A 194 -8.48 -0.31 -11.76
N PRO A 195 -8.96 0.82 -12.35
CA PRO A 195 -8.82 1.07 -13.78
C PRO A 195 -7.36 1.17 -14.24
N VAL A 196 -6.51 1.85 -13.45
CA VAL A 196 -5.08 2.02 -13.72
C VAL A 196 -4.36 0.67 -13.66
N VAL A 197 -4.60 -0.10 -12.61
CA VAL A 197 -4.04 -1.45 -12.45
C VAL A 197 -4.43 -2.35 -13.61
N LYS A 198 -5.72 -2.33 -14.02
CA LYS A 198 -6.23 -3.10 -15.16
C LYS A 198 -5.53 -2.74 -16.47
N GLU A 199 -5.33 -1.46 -16.72
CA GLU A 199 -4.67 -0.97 -17.93
C GLU A 199 -3.21 -1.43 -17.97
N LEU A 200 -2.48 -1.27 -16.87
CA LEU A 200 -1.08 -1.63 -16.76
C LEU A 200 -0.82 -3.14 -16.83
N CYS A 201 -1.80 -3.95 -16.43
CA CYS A 201 -1.81 -5.40 -16.59
C CYS A 201 -1.90 -5.88 -18.06
N GLY A 202 -2.23 -5.01 -19.02
CA GLY A 202 -2.19 -5.33 -20.46
C GLY A 202 -3.48 -5.92 -21.05
N SER A 203 -4.55 -6.08 -20.25
CA SER A 203 -5.83 -6.66 -20.67
C SER A 203 -6.61 -5.84 -21.71
N SER A 204 -6.28 -4.56 -21.88
CA SER A 204 -6.90 -3.67 -22.89
C SER A 204 -6.63 -4.12 -24.33
N LYS A 205 -5.46 -4.72 -24.61
CA LYS A 205 -5.13 -5.22 -25.96
C LYS A 205 -5.93 -6.47 -26.34
N TYR A 206 -6.07 -7.42 -25.41
CA TYR A 206 -6.76 -8.69 -25.67
C TYR A 206 -8.28 -8.54 -25.89
N ARG A 207 -8.94 -7.55 -25.27
CA ARG A 207 -10.36 -7.30 -25.53
C ARG A 207 -10.62 -6.77 -26.94
N LYS A 208 -9.66 -6.02 -27.53
CA LYS A 208 -9.71 -5.65 -28.94
C LYS A 208 -9.47 -6.86 -29.84
N ASP A 209 -8.53 -7.74 -29.51
CA ASP A 209 -8.27 -8.95 -30.29
C ASP A 209 -9.43 -9.96 -30.24
N PHE A 210 -10.12 -10.06 -29.10
CA PHE A 210 -11.32 -10.91 -28.95
C PHE A 210 -12.55 -10.32 -29.68
N LYS A 211 -12.73 -8.98 -29.65
CA LYS A 211 -13.78 -8.31 -30.44
C LYS A 211 -13.44 -8.22 -31.94
N SER A 212 -12.16 -8.28 -32.29
CA SER A 212 -11.61 -8.29 -33.66
C SER A 212 -11.52 -9.70 -34.24
N GLY A 213 -12.08 -10.71 -33.58
CA GLY A 213 -12.04 -12.12 -33.96
C GLY A 213 -12.76 -12.47 -35.27
N LYS A 214 -12.29 -11.93 -36.39
CA LYS A 214 -12.30 -12.63 -37.67
C LYS A 214 -11.32 -13.80 -37.56
N GLY A 215 -11.89 -14.98 -37.32
CA GLY A 215 -11.42 -16.28 -37.80
C GLY A 215 -10.02 -16.72 -37.39
N SER A 216 -9.91 -17.59 -36.37
CA SER A 216 -8.97 -18.73 -36.41
C SER A 216 -9.15 -19.77 -35.28
N VAL A 217 -9.90 -19.49 -34.21
CA VAL A 217 -10.07 -20.48 -33.13
C VAL A 217 -11.05 -21.61 -33.51
N GLU A 218 -12.04 -21.32 -34.37
CA GLU A 218 -13.05 -22.30 -34.77
C GLU A 218 -12.53 -23.40 -35.73
N LYS A 219 -11.36 -23.19 -36.36
CA LYS A 219 -10.74 -24.19 -37.22
C LYS A 219 -9.93 -25.27 -36.47
N ARG A 220 -9.62 -25.07 -35.19
CA ARG A 220 -8.80 -26.05 -34.42
C ARG A 220 -9.65 -27.11 -33.73
N VAL A 221 -10.92 -26.84 -33.43
CA VAL A 221 -11.86 -27.80 -32.82
C VAL A 221 -12.53 -28.70 -33.86
N GLN A 222 -12.73 -28.22 -35.10
CA GLN A 222 -13.27 -29.05 -36.19
C GLN A 222 -12.25 -30.03 -36.77
N ARG A 223 -10.93 -29.71 -36.75
CA ARG A 223 -9.88 -30.64 -37.21
C ARG A 223 -9.68 -31.85 -36.28
N THR A 224 -9.93 -31.72 -34.97
CA THR A 224 -9.85 -32.86 -34.03
C THR A 224 -11.08 -33.78 -34.07
N LYS A 225 -12.25 -33.28 -34.50
CA LYS A 225 -13.45 -34.12 -34.67
C LYS A 225 -13.48 -34.90 -35.99
N GLN A 226 -12.91 -34.37 -37.08
CA GLN A 226 -12.82 -35.11 -38.35
C GLN A 226 -11.69 -36.17 -38.36
N GLY A 227 -10.62 -35.99 -37.58
CA GLY A 227 -9.56 -37.00 -37.45
C GLY A 227 -9.95 -38.23 -36.62
N SER A 228 -10.98 -38.13 -35.78
CA SER A 228 -11.39 -39.21 -34.86
C SER A 228 -12.47 -40.15 -35.41
N GLN A 229 -12.99 -39.90 -36.62
CA GLN A 229 -13.99 -40.76 -37.27
C GLN A 229 -13.45 -41.66 -38.39
N VAL A 230 -12.19 -41.49 -38.83
CA VAL A 230 -11.61 -42.29 -39.93
C VAL A 230 -10.89 -43.56 -39.42
N GLN A 231 -10.65 -43.71 -38.12
CA GLN A 231 -9.92 -44.84 -37.53
C GLN A 231 -10.79 -45.90 -36.81
N ARG A 232 -12.10 -45.95 -37.07
CA ARG A 232 -13.01 -46.97 -36.50
C ARG A 232 -13.73 -47.85 -37.55
N HIS A 233 -13.14 -48.00 -38.73
CA HIS A 233 -13.55 -48.99 -39.73
C HIS A 233 -12.30 -49.58 -40.42
N THR A 234 -11.53 -50.36 -39.67
CA THR A 234 -10.59 -51.38 -40.20
C THR A 234 -10.07 -52.17 -39.02
N GLU A 235 -10.88 -53.12 -38.57
CA GLU A 235 -10.54 -54.40 -37.94
C GLU A 235 -11.81 -55.25 -37.89
#